data_AF-A0A1E3PWP2-F1
#
_entry.id   AF-A0A1E3PWP2-F1
#
_cell.length_a   1.000
_cell.length_b   1.000
_cell.length_c   1.000
_cell.angle_alpha   90.00
_cell.angle_beta   90.00
_cell.angle_gamma   90.00
#
_symmetry.space_group_name_H-M   'P 1'
#
loop_
_entity.id
_entity.type
_entity.pdbx_description
1 polymer ?
#
loop_
_entity_poly.entity_id
_entity_poly.type
_entity_poly.pdbx_seq_one_letter_code
_entity_poly.pdbx_strand_id
1 'polypeptide(L)'
;MADRLTQLQNAIDQLAVQFYSAMHYLDTHHDFVPLDYEAKVSDPQVTVDDAAVFEATKLELARDIMIKTRQIDLLIASLPGAGVSEQDQLARVRKLEQQLSDAEKERQLWLSRRKELLQKCDSVILQLAQRKTEIDTASGTTS
;
A
#
# COMPACT_ATOMS: atom_id res chain seq x y z
N MET A 1 6.44 0.56 6.19
CA MET A 1 6.19 0.88 4.77
C MET A 1 7.22 0.16 3.87
N ALA A 2 7.39 -1.15 4.07
CA ALA A 2 8.33 -2.00 3.30
C ALA A 2 7.77 -2.44 1.94
N ASP A 3 6.51 -2.10 1.67
CA ASP A 3 5.76 -2.54 0.50
C ASP A 3 6.33 -2.01 -0.82
N ARG A 4 7.01 -0.85 -0.83
CA ARG A 4 7.61 -0.29 -2.06
C ARG A 4 8.74 -1.14 -2.63
N LEU A 5 9.56 -1.75 -1.76
CA LEU A 5 10.63 -2.64 -2.21
C LEU A 5 10.05 -3.95 -2.77
N THR A 6 9.02 -4.49 -2.13
CA THR A 6 8.30 -5.66 -2.64
C THR A 6 7.58 -5.37 -3.96
N GLN A 7 6.94 -4.20 -4.08
CA GLN A 7 6.34 -3.73 -5.33
C GLN A 7 7.38 -3.63 -6.47
N LEU A 8 8.59 -3.14 -6.17
CA LEU A 8 9.67 -3.08 -7.14
C LEU A 8 10.11 -4.47 -7.60
N GLN A 9 10.29 -5.41 -6.66
CA GLN A 9 10.62 -6.81 -6.99
C GLN A 9 9.55 -7.42 -7.90
N ASN A 10 8.28 -7.30 -7.52
CA ASN A 10 7.15 -7.79 -8.33
C ASN A 10 7.10 -7.14 -9.72
N ALA A 11 7.43 -5.85 -9.84
CA ALA A 11 7.44 -5.14 -11.11
C ALA A 11 8.56 -5.64 -12.04
N ILE A 12 9.73 -5.95 -11.48
CA ILE A 12 10.86 -6.53 -12.23
C ILE A 12 10.52 -7.95 -12.68
N ASP A 13 9.92 -8.77 -11.80
CA ASP A 13 9.50 -10.13 -12.15
C ASP A 13 8.45 -10.12 -13.28
N GLN A 14 7.47 -9.22 -13.20
CA GLN A 14 6.49 -9.02 -14.26
C GLN A 14 7.13 -8.59 -15.59
N LEU A 15 8.14 -7.72 -15.54
CA LEU A 15 8.86 -7.29 -16.73
C LEU A 15 9.61 -8.47 -17.39
N ALA A 16 10.23 -9.34 -16.60
CA ALA A 16 10.89 -10.54 -17.11
C ALA A 16 9.90 -11.49 -17.79
N VAL A 17 8.73 -11.71 -17.19
CA VAL A 17 7.65 -12.50 -17.79
C VAL A 17 7.18 -11.88 -19.11
N GLN A 18 6.99 -10.55 -19.15
CA GLN A 18 6.59 -9.84 -20.36
C GLN A 18 7.62 -9.98 -21.48
N PHE A 19 8.92 -9.92 -21.19
CA PHE A 19 9.95 -10.16 -22.19
C PHE A 19 9.88 -11.56 -22.78
N TYR A 20 9.74 -12.58 -21.93
CA TYR A 20 9.61 -13.96 -22.38
C TYR A 20 8.34 -14.15 -23.23
N SER A 21 7.19 -13.66 -22.76
CA SER A 21 5.92 -13.75 -23.48
C SER A 21 5.96 -12.99 -24.82
N ALA A 22 6.59 -11.82 -24.87
CA ALA A 22 6.73 -11.05 -26.11
C ALA A 22 7.61 -11.77 -27.13
N MET A 23 8.76 -12.31 -26.71
CA MET A 23 9.60 -13.11 -27.60
C MET A 23 8.90 -14.38 -28.08
N HIS A 24 8.18 -15.06 -27.18
CA HIS A 24 7.42 -16.25 -27.54
C HIS A 24 6.33 -15.93 -28.57
N TYR A 25 5.57 -14.85 -28.37
CA TYR A 25 4.54 -14.42 -29.33
C TYR A 25 5.14 -14.09 -30.70
N LEU A 26 6.27 -13.38 -30.73
CA LEU A 26 6.99 -13.08 -31.97
C LEU A 26 7.46 -14.35 -32.70
N ASP A 27 7.91 -15.35 -31.96
CA ASP A 27 8.40 -16.62 -32.49
C ASP A 27 7.25 -17.50 -33.02
N THR A 28 6.09 -17.54 -32.35
CA THR A 28 4.98 -18.44 -32.73
C THR A 28 4.02 -17.86 -33.76
N HIS A 29 3.93 -16.54 -33.89
CA HIS A 29 2.94 -15.87 -34.74
C HIS A 29 3.53 -15.13 -35.95
N HIS A 30 4.84 -15.24 -36.17
CA HIS A 30 5.46 -14.65 -37.36
C HIS A 30 5.00 -15.37 -38.64
N ASP A 31 4.83 -14.57 -39.69
CA ASP A 31 4.59 -15.07 -41.04
C ASP A 31 5.92 -15.28 -41.78
N PHE A 32 5.97 -16.26 -42.68
CA PHE A 32 7.14 -16.46 -43.52
C PHE A 32 7.20 -15.39 -44.61
N VAL A 33 8.30 -14.64 -44.64
CA VAL A 33 8.57 -13.67 -45.69
C VAL A 33 9.35 -14.37 -46.80
N PRO A 34 8.76 -14.60 -47.99
CA PRO A 34 9.47 -15.24 -49.10
C PRO A 34 10.54 -14.29 -49.67
N LEU A 35 11.64 -14.87 -50.15
CA LEU A 35 12.61 -14.15 -50.99
C LEU A 35 12.07 -14.05 -52.43
N ASP A 36 12.59 -13.10 -53.21
CA ASP A 36 12.10 -12.72 -54.56
C ASP A 36 11.91 -13.89 -55.56
N TYR A 37 12.55 -15.03 -55.30
CA TYR A 37 12.58 -16.21 -56.17
C TYR A 37 12.02 -17.49 -55.50
N GLU A 38 11.41 -17.40 -54.32
CA GLU A 38 10.86 -18.55 -53.60
C GLU A 38 9.35 -18.43 -53.35
N ALA A 39 8.66 -19.57 -53.42
CA ALA A 39 7.27 -19.65 -53.05
C ALA A 39 7.13 -19.54 -51.52
N LYS A 40 6.13 -18.79 -51.06
CA LYS A 40 5.83 -18.68 -49.63
C LYS A 40 5.51 -20.06 -49.05
N VAL A 41 6.39 -20.55 -48.19
CA VAL A 41 6.17 -21.77 -47.43
C VAL A 41 5.32 -21.42 -46.21
N SER A 42 4.33 -22.25 -45.89
CA SER A 42 3.55 -22.14 -44.67
C SER A 42 3.64 -23.47 -43.94
N ASP A 43 4.10 -23.44 -42.69
CA ASP A 43 4.16 -24.61 -41.82
C ASP A 43 2.76 -24.85 -41.21
N PRO A 44 2.14 -26.03 -41.40
CA PRO A 44 0.84 -26.37 -40.81
C PRO A 44 0.78 -26.28 -39.28
N GLN A 45 1.93 -26.27 -38.58
CA GLN A 45 2.01 -26.18 -37.12
C GLN A 45 2.10 -24.74 -36.60
N VAL A 46 2.30 -23.75 -37.49
CA VAL A 46 2.46 -22.33 -37.11
C VAL A 46 1.13 -21.61 -37.21
N THR A 47 0.71 -20.97 -36.12
CA THR A 47 -0.46 -20.08 -36.09
C THR A 47 -0.07 -18.69 -36.56
N VAL A 48 -0.18 -18.44 -37.86
CA VAL A 48 0.12 -17.13 -38.45
C VAL A 48 -1.03 -16.16 -38.20
N ASP A 49 -0.74 -15.04 -37.55
CA ASP A 49 -1.69 -13.94 -37.39
C ASP A 49 -1.74 -13.08 -38.66
N ASP A 50 -2.85 -12.36 -38.87
CA ASP A 50 -2.92 -11.36 -39.94
C ASP A 50 -1.85 -10.28 -39.73
N ALA A 51 -1.22 -9.81 -40.80
CA ALA A 51 -0.08 -8.89 -40.73
C ALA A 51 -0.44 -7.59 -39.99
N ALA A 52 -1.68 -7.09 -40.16
CA ALA A 52 -2.15 -5.91 -39.45
C ALA A 52 -2.31 -6.15 -37.94
N VAL A 53 -2.78 -7.34 -37.55
CA VAL A 53 -2.92 -7.75 -36.15
C VAL A 53 -1.55 -7.94 -35.52
N PHE A 54 -0.65 -8.64 -36.19
CA PHE A 54 0.72 -8.87 -35.72
C PHE A 54 1.48 -7.57 -35.49
N GLU A 55 1.43 -6.61 -36.43
CA GLU A 55 2.04 -5.28 -36.25
C GLU A 55 1.43 -4.51 -35.08
N ALA A 56 0.10 -4.56 -34.93
CA ALA A 56 -0.58 -3.91 -33.82
C ALA A 56 -0.15 -4.50 -32.47
N THR A 57 -0.10 -5.83 -32.35
CA THR A 57 0.30 -6.54 -31.13
C THR A 57 1.76 -6.30 -30.78
N LYS A 58 2.67 -6.29 -31.76
CA LYS A 58 4.08 -5.90 -31.53
C LYS A 58 4.20 -4.52 -30.91
N LEU A 59 3.43 -3.57 -31.42
CA LEU A 59 3.46 -2.19 -30.94
C LEU A 59 2.84 -2.06 -29.55
N GLU A 60 1.81 -2.84 -29.23
CA GLU A 60 1.24 -2.96 -27.89
C GLU A 60 2.24 -3.55 -26.89
N LEU A 61 2.89 -4.68 -27.22
CA LEU A 61 3.91 -5.30 -26.38
C LEU A 61 5.06 -4.34 -26.07
N ALA A 62 5.54 -3.60 -27.09
CA ALA A 62 6.59 -2.60 -26.92
C ALA A 62 6.15 -1.45 -26.00
N ARG A 63 4.91 -0.97 -26.15
CA ARG A 63 4.34 0.06 -25.27
C ARG A 63 4.23 -0.42 -23.82
N ASP A 64 3.77 -1.65 -23.61
CA ASP A 64 3.60 -2.22 -22.27
C ASP A 64 4.94 -2.34 -21.54
N ILE A 65 5.97 -2.84 -22.22
CA ILE A 65 7.35 -2.91 -21.69
C ILE A 65 7.86 -1.50 -21.31
N MET A 66 7.63 -0.51 -22.18
CA MET A 66 8.05 0.87 -21.92
C MET A 66 7.32 1.46 -20.71
N ILE A 67 6.01 1.26 -20.60
CA ILE A 67 5.20 1.74 -19.47
C ILE A 67 5.67 1.08 -18.18
N LYS A 68 5.93 -0.23 -18.18
CA LYS A 68 6.44 -0.97 -17.03
C LYS A 68 7.83 -0.50 -16.60
N THR A 69 8.72 -0.22 -17.55
CA THR A 69 10.04 0.35 -17.26
C THR A 69 9.90 1.71 -16.57
N ARG A 70 9.02 2.59 -17.06
CA ARG A 70 8.76 3.87 -16.40
C ARG A 70 8.12 3.72 -15.01
N GLN A 71 7.26 2.73 -14.83
CA GLN A 71 6.70 2.40 -13.52
C GLN A 71 7.81 1.99 -12.53
N ILE A 72 8.78 1.19 -12.98
CA ILE A 72 9.96 0.80 -12.20
C ILE A 72 10.78 2.04 -11.81
N ASP A 73 11.04 2.96 -12.74
CA ASP A 73 11.76 4.20 -12.43
C ASP A 73 11.08 5.04 -11.35
N LEU A 74 9.75 5.17 -11.42
CA LEU A 74 8.96 5.87 -10.40
C LEU A 74 9.00 5.15 -9.04
N LEU A 75 9.00 3.81 -9.04
CA LEU A 75 9.13 3.03 -7.81
C LEU A 75 10.50 3.24 -7.18
N ILE A 76 11.57 3.26 -7.98
CA ILE A 76 12.93 3.55 -7.51
C ILE A 76 13.03 4.96 -6.93
N ALA A 77 12.51 5.97 -7.63
CA ALA A 77 12.52 7.36 -7.19
C ALA A 77 11.70 7.59 -5.90
N SER A 78 10.70 6.74 -5.64
CA SER A 78 9.84 6.81 -4.45
C SER A 78 10.28 5.88 -3.31
N LEU A 79 11.44 5.22 -3.42
CA LEU A 79 11.95 4.35 -2.36
C LEU A 79 12.20 5.16 -1.07
N PRO A 80 11.54 4.81 0.05
CA PRO A 80 11.70 5.54 1.30
C PRO A 80 13.13 5.37 1.83
N GLY A 81 13.77 6.49 2.16
CA GLY A 81 15.15 6.47 2.66
C GLY A 81 16.22 6.44 1.56
N ALA A 82 15.85 6.45 0.27
CA ALA A 82 16.81 6.65 -0.81
C ALA A 82 17.55 7.99 -0.62
N GLY A 83 18.89 7.93 -0.55
CA GLY A 83 19.75 9.10 -0.37
C GLY A 83 19.94 9.58 1.08
N VAL A 84 19.41 8.87 2.08
CA VAL A 84 19.62 9.21 3.51
C VAL A 84 20.60 8.22 4.13
N SER A 85 21.56 8.71 4.92
CA SER A 85 22.51 7.84 5.62
C SER A 85 21.81 7.00 6.69
N GLU A 86 22.32 5.80 6.95
CA GLU A 86 21.80 4.94 8.02
C GLU A 86 21.87 5.63 9.39
N GLN A 87 22.92 6.43 9.62
CA GLN A 87 23.10 7.20 10.84
C GLN A 87 21.98 8.23 11.03
N ASP A 88 21.59 8.96 9.98
CA ASP A 88 20.49 9.92 10.03
C ASP A 88 19.14 9.22 10.24
N GLN A 89 18.95 8.05 9.63
CA GLN A 89 17.75 7.24 9.84
C GLN A 89 17.65 6.78 11.29
N LEU A 90 18.74 6.24 11.86
CA LEU A 90 18.81 5.83 13.27
C LEU A 90 18.61 7.00 14.24
N ALA A 91 19.21 8.16 13.96
CA ALA A 91 19.01 9.36 14.76
C ALA A 91 17.54 9.81 14.76
N ARG A 92 16.88 9.75 13.59
CA ARG A 92 15.45 10.03 13.46
C ARG A 92 14.61 9.02 14.24
N VAL A 93 14.94 7.73 14.20
CA VAL A 93 14.24 6.70 14.99
C VAL A 93 14.33 7.00 16.48
N ARG A 94 15.54 7.25 17.01
CA ARG A 94 15.73 7.58 18.43
C ARG A 94 14.95 8.83 18.85
N LYS A 95 14.91 9.85 17.99
CA LYS A 95 14.12 11.06 18.25
C LYS A 95 12.62 10.76 18.32
N LEU A 96 12.10 9.93 17.41
CA LEU A 96 10.70 9.53 17.40
C LEU A 96 10.36 8.68 18.63
N GLU A 97 11.24 7.77 19.05
CA GLU A 97 11.06 6.99 20.28
C GLU A 97 10.95 7.90 21.52
N GLN A 98 11.80 8.92 21.60
CA GLN A 98 11.73 9.89 22.70
C GLN A 98 10.43 10.69 22.68
N GLN A 99 10.02 11.19 21.50
CA GLN A 99 8.73 11.89 21.35
C GLN A 99 7.54 11.00 21.72
N LEU A 100 7.58 9.72 21.36
CA LEU A 100 6.55 8.76 21.69
C LEU A 100 6.51 8.49 23.21
N SER A 101 7.67 8.36 23.85
CA SER A 101 7.75 8.21 25.31
C SER A 101 7.15 9.40 26.06
N ASP A 102 7.45 10.62 25.61
CA ASP A 102 6.94 11.82 26.27
C ASP A 102 5.43 12.00 26.04
N ALA A 103 4.93 11.72 24.84
CA ALA A 103 3.50 11.70 24.55
C ALA A 103 2.75 10.63 25.38
N GLU A 104 3.36 9.46 25.59
CA GLU A 104 2.80 8.39 26.43
C GLU A 104 2.69 8.82 27.91
N LYS A 105 3.71 9.49 28.45
CA LYS A 105 3.68 10.05 29.82
C LYS A 105 2.57 11.08 29.96
N GLU A 106 2.44 11.98 28.99
CA GLU A 106 1.37 12.98 28.99
C GLU A 106 -0.01 12.31 28.96
N ARG A 107 -0.18 11.32 28.09
CA ARG A 107 -1.40 10.49 28.01
C ARG A 107 -1.75 9.86 29.36
N GLN A 108 -0.77 9.33 30.10
CA GLN A 108 -1.00 8.75 31.43
C GLN A 108 -1.43 9.78 32.48
N LEU A 109 -0.84 10.97 32.46
CA LEU A 109 -1.23 12.08 33.33
C LEU A 109 -2.69 12.49 33.07
N TRP A 110 -3.05 12.68 31.81
CA TRP A 110 -4.42 13.02 31.41
C TRP A 110 -5.43 11.93 31.78
N LEU A 111 -5.07 10.65 31.63
CA LEU A 111 -5.92 9.55 32.07
C LEU A 111 -6.14 9.52 33.57
N SER A 112 -5.09 9.78 34.35
CA SER A 112 -5.17 9.85 35.82
C SER A 112 -6.05 11.00 36.25
N ARG A 113 -5.88 12.17 35.64
CA ARG A 113 -6.73 13.35 35.89
C ARG A 113 -8.17 13.11 35.50
N ARG A 114 -8.41 12.48 34.34
CA ARG A 114 -9.76 12.09 33.90
C ARG A 114 -10.44 11.18 34.91
N LYS A 115 -9.72 10.18 35.43
CA LYS A 115 -10.25 9.24 36.43
C LYS A 115 -10.61 9.94 37.74
N GLU A 116 -9.76 10.85 38.21
CA GLU A 116 -10.03 11.66 39.41
C GLU A 116 -11.28 12.54 39.24
N LEU A 117 -11.42 13.20 38.09
CA LEU A 117 -12.59 14.04 37.79
C LEU A 117 -13.87 13.21 37.69
N LEU A 118 -13.82 12.03 37.07
CA LEU A 118 -14.95 11.10 37.01
C LEU A 118 -15.40 10.70 38.43
N GLN A 119 -14.46 10.32 39.30
CA GLN A 119 -14.79 9.96 40.69
C GLN A 119 -15.45 11.12 41.46
N LYS A 120 -15.04 12.37 41.20
CA LYS A 120 -15.67 13.56 41.80
C LYS A 120 -17.08 13.78 41.27
N CYS A 121 -17.32 13.60 39.97
CA CYS A 121 -18.66 13.67 39.41
C CYS A 121 -19.56 12.58 39.98
N ASP A 122 -19.07 11.34 40.05
CA ASP A 122 -19.82 10.20 40.59
C ASP A 122 -20.21 10.43 42.06
N SER A 123 -19.30 10.97 42.88
CA SER A 123 -19.60 11.26 44.29
C SER A 123 -20.67 12.35 44.45
N VAL A 124 -20.62 13.41 43.64
CA VAL A 124 -21.66 14.45 43.64
C VAL A 124 -23.01 13.90 43.19
N ILE A 125 -23.04 13.06 42.17
CA ILE A 125 -24.27 12.40 41.70
C ILE A 125 -24.86 11.50 42.81
N LEU A 126 -24.03 10.70 43.48
CA LEU A 126 -24.46 9.85 44.58
C LEU A 126 -24.98 10.66 45.77
N GLN A 127 -24.31 11.75 46.15
CA GLN A 127 -24.76 12.64 47.24
C GLN A 127 -26.11 13.29 46.91
N LEU A 128 -26.31 13.74 45.67
CA LEU A 128 -27.59 14.30 45.23
C LEU A 128 -28.70 13.24 45.25
N ALA A 129 -28.41 12.02 44.79
CA ALA A 129 -29.36 10.91 44.84
C ALA A 129 -29.75 10.56 46.28
N GLN A 130 -28.78 10.48 47.20
CA GLN A 130 -29.02 10.21 48.63
C GLN A 130 -29.87 11.30 49.28
N ARG A 131 -29.52 12.58 49.08
CA ARG A 131 -30.33 13.70 49.58
C ARG A 131 -31.75 13.68 49.04
N LYS A 132 -31.94 13.33 47.77
CA LYS A 132 -33.27 13.19 47.19
C LYS A 132 -34.06 12.07 47.88
N THR A 133 -33.46 10.91 48.11
CA THR A 133 -34.12 9.81 48.83
C THR A 133 -34.47 10.19 50.27
N GLU A 134 -33.58 10.92 50.97
CA GLU A 134 -33.84 11.41 52.33
C GLU A 134 -35.04 12.37 52.37
N ILE A 135 -35.10 13.33 51.44
CA ILE A 135 -36.24 14.26 51.31
C ILE A 135 -37.54 13.51 51.02
N ASP A 136 -37.50 12.56 50.08
CA ASP A 136 -38.68 11.76 49.71
C ASP A 136 -39.16 10.92 50.91
N THR A 137 -38.27 10.33 51.72
CA THR A 137 -38.63 9.61 52.97
C THR A 137 -39.12 10.51 54.11
N ALA A 138 -38.58 11.72 54.25
CA ALA A 138 -39.02 12.70 55.25
C ALA A 138 -40.40 13.29 54.92
N SER A 139 -40.74 13.41 53.63
CA SER A 139 -42.08 13.84 53.19
C SER A 139 -43.16 12.77 53.35
N GLY A 140 -42.78 11.48 53.41
CA GLY A 140 -43.70 10.35 53.61
C GLY A 140 -44.00 10.00 55.08
N THR A 141 -43.31 10.59 56.05
CA THR A 141 -43.53 10.35 57.49
C THR A 141 -44.47 11.36 58.16
N THR A 142 -44.97 12.35 57.43
CA THR A 142 -45.94 13.36 57.88
C THR A 142 -47.38 13.10 57.40
N SER A 143 -47.79 11.83 57.22
CA SER A 143 -49.18 11.44 56.98
C SER A 143 -49.60 10.33 57.92
#